data_AF-A0A9P6HKK0-F1
#
_entry.id   AF-A0A9P6HKK0-F1
#
_cell.length_a   1.000
_cell.length_b   1.000
_cell.length_c   1.000
_cell.angle_alpha   90.00
_cell.angle_beta   90.00
_cell.angle_gamma   90.00
#
_symmetry.space_group_name_H-M   'P 1'
#
loop_
_entity.id
_entity.type
_entity.pdbx_description
1 polymer ?
#
loop_
_entity_poly.entity_id
_entity_poly.type
_entity_poly.pdbx_seq_one_letter_code
_entity_poly.pdbx_strand_id
1 'polypeptide(L)'
;ECDNAVDGSCSRCSPRLPRICCDLCNPEDFEGMFQVLDPPLKSQLRRSKVKDYTPDEHDKELHQWLKDWRQKTSEEDYGLPFVKHFGCSNIMTDQVLSHICDAAHQHLITSTGDLFKESRWHLTQKYGQIVVDKIKETIPAAPPPSKPTTI
;
A
#
# COMPACT_ATOMS: atom_id res chain seq x y z
N GLU A 1 -13.47 -4.34 -41.16
CA GLU A 1 -14.07 -3.61 -42.29
C GLU A 1 -14.86 -2.42 -41.78
N CYS A 2 -15.01 -1.36 -42.59
CA CYS A 2 -15.96 -0.28 -42.31
C CYS A 2 -17.27 -0.60 -43.03
N ASP A 3 -18.37 -0.77 -42.27
CA ASP A 3 -19.69 -0.96 -42.86
C ASP A 3 -20.14 0.33 -43.54
N ASN A 4 -20.33 0.27 -44.86
CA ASN A 4 -20.72 1.40 -45.73
C ASN A 4 -22.25 1.52 -45.90
N ALA A 5 -23.04 0.96 -44.99
CA ALA A 5 -24.49 1.07 -45.05
C ALA A 5 -24.95 2.21 -44.14
N VAL A 6 -25.67 3.16 -44.75
CA VAL A 6 -26.18 4.42 -44.18
C VAL A 6 -25.16 5.57 -44.22
N ASP A 7 -25.27 6.35 -45.28
CA ASP A 7 -24.96 7.78 -45.32
C ASP A 7 -23.55 8.16 -44.82
N GLY A 8 -22.53 7.48 -45.35
CA GLY A 8 -21.19 8.05 -45.56
C GLY A 8 -20.36 8.52 -44.36
N SER A 9 -20.79 8.34 -43.12
CA SER A 9 -20.01 8.80 -41.96
C SER A 9 -20.02 7.80 -40.83
N CYS A 10 -19.08 6.85 -40.83
CA CYS A 10 -18.76 6.15 -39.60
C CYS A 10 -18.00 7.09 -38.65
N SER A 11 -18.11 6.88 -37.34
CA SER A 11 -17.47 7.73 -36.32
C SER A 11 -15.94 7.83 -36.45
N ARG A 12 -15.33 6.95 -37.24
CA ARG A 12 -13.90 6.96 -37.58
C ARG A 12 -13.58 7.85 -38.78
N CYS A 13 -14.48 7.95 -39.76
CA CYS A 13 -14.33 8.76 -40.97
C CYS A 13 -14.85 10.19 -40.83
N SER A 14 -15.71 10.45 -39.84
CA SER A 14 -16.15 11.81 -39.48
C SER A 14 -16.24 11.93 -37.96
N PRO A 15 -15.10 12.17 -37.28
CA PRO A 15 -15.11 12.35 -35.84
C PRO A 15 -15.99 13.55 -35.49
N ARG A 16 -16.82 13.39 -34.45
CA ARG A 16 -17.63 14.51 -33.95
C ARG A 16 -16.68 15.60 -33.47
N LEU A 17 -16.88 16.81 -33.97
CA LEU A 17 -16.13 17.96 -33.47
C LEU A 17 -16.39 18.10 -31.97
N PRO A 18 -15.32 18.29 -31.17
CA PRO A 18 -15.48 18.48 -29.75
C PRO A 18 -16.30 19.76 -29.52
N ARG A 19 -17.22 19.72 -28.54
CA ARG A 19 -18.06 20.88 -28.21
C ARG A 19 -17.23 22.07 -27.69
N ILE A 20 -16.03 21.80 -27.20
CA ILE A 20 -15.09 22.75 -26.60
C ILE A 20 -13.72 22.47 -27.20
N CYS A 21 -13.01 23.50 -27.65
CA CYS A 21 -11.73 23.36 -28.37
C CYS A 21 -10.57 22.94 -27.45
N CYS A 22 -10.18 23.80 -26.52
CA CYS A 22 -9.19 23.56 -25.47
C CYS A 22 -9.33 24.62 -24.38
N ASP A 23 -8.59 24.46 -23.30
CA ASP A 23 -8.47 25.39 -22.17
C ASP A 23 -7.90 26.76 -22.58
N LEU A 24 -7.09 26.82 -23.64
CA LEU A 24 -6.57 28.09 -24.16
C LEU A 24 -7.64 28.93 -24.88
N CYS A 25 -8.55 28.26 -25.61
CA CYS A 25 -9.58 28.92 -26.41
C CYS A 25 -10.84 29.23 -25.61
N ASN A 26 -11.17 28.39 -24.61
CA ASN A 26 -12.36 28.57 -23.76
C ASN A 26 -11.98 28.39 -22.28
N PRO A 27 -11.17 29.27 -21.69
CA PRO A 27 -10.69 29.10 -20.31
C PRO A 27 -11.83 29.00 -19.28
N GLU A 28 -12.95 29.69 -19.51
CA GLU A 28 -14.12 29.68 -18.61
C GLU A 28 -14.77 28.29 -18.50
N ASP A 29 -14.74 27.48 -19.57
CA ASP A 29 -15.27 26.11 -19.56
C ASP A 29 -14.39 25.15 -18.72
N PHE A 30 -13.18 25.56 -18.35
CA PHE A 30 -12.19 24.74 -17.63
C PHE A 30 -11.92 25.23 -16.20
N GLU A 31 -12.52 26.35 -15.77
CA GLU A 31 -12.30 26.92 -14.43
C GLU A 31 -12.56 25.94 -13.28
N GLY A 32 -13.55 25.06 -13.44
CA GLY A 32 -13.87 24.03 -12.45
C GLY A 32 -13.01 22.76 -12.51
N MET A 33 -12.17 22.60 -13.54
CA MET A 33 -11.31 21.42 -13.70
C MET A 33 -9.96 21.58 -13.00
N PHE A 34 -9.52 22.81 -12.76
CA PHE A 34 -8.34 23.06 -11.94
C PHE A 34 -8.73 22.97 -10.47
N GLN A 35 -8.59 21.76 -9.89
CA GLN A 35 -8.63 21.61 -8.45
C GLN A 35 -7.47 22.43 -7.87
N VAL A 36 -7.80 23.48 -7.11
CA VAL A 36 -6.86 24.06 -6.15
C VAL A 36 -6.48 22.90 -5.24
N LEU A 37 -5.24 22.41 -5.39
CA LEU A 37 -4.75 21.32 -4.55
C LEU A 37 -4.94 21.77 -3.10
N ASP A 38 -5.65 20.95 -2.32
CA ASP A 38 -5.81 21.19 -0.89
C ASP A 38 -4.42 21.49 -0.29
N PRO A 39 -4.33 22.47 0.64
CA PRO A 39 -3.07 22.73 1.33
C PRO A 39 -2.53 21.41 1.90
N PRO A 40 -1.20 21.18 1.81
CA PRO A 40 -0.62 19.88 2.11
C PRO A 40 -1.10 19.38 3.47
N LEU A 41 -1.73 18.20 3.47
CA LEU A 41 -2.23 17.53 4.67
C LEU A 41 -1.17 17.58 5.78
N LYS A 42 -1.61 18.08 6.94
CA LYS A 42 -0.84 18.26 8.18
C LYS A 42 0.18 17.14 8.38
N SER A 43 1.46 17.51 8.48
CA SER A 43 2.63 16.68 8.82
C SER A 43 2.47 15.19 8.51
N GLN A 44 2.93 14.72 7.35
CA GLN A 44 3.01 13.29 7.11
C GLN A 44 3.73 12.60 8.29
N LEU A 45 3.06 11.64 8.92
CA LEU A 45 3.62 10.86 10.04
C LEU A 45 4.99 10.30 9.62
N ARG A 46 6.08 10.81 10.19
CA ARG A 46 7.41 10.35 9.77
C ARG A 46 7.61 8.90 10.23
N ARG A 47 8.09 8.05 9.32
CA ARG A 47 8.54 6.70 9.67
C ARG A 47 9.72 6.82 10.63
N SER A 48 9.82 5.89 11.55
CA SER A 48 10.94 5.79 12.46
C SER A 48 12.18 5.34 11.69
N LYS A 49 13.37 5.75 12.16
CA LYS A 49 14.63 5.28 11.58
C LYS A 49 14.88 3.86 12.09
N VAL A 50 14.74 2.88 11.21
CA VAL A 50 15.13 1.49 11.43
C VAL A 50 16.65 1.43 11.54
N LYS A 51 17.16 0.87 12.65
CA LYS A 51 18.58 0.54 12.81
C LYS A 51 18.89 -0.79 12.13
N ASP A 52 20.10 -0.92 11.61
CA ASP A 52 20.61 -2.19 11.08
C ASP A 52 20.69 -3.21 12.21
N TYR A 53 20.30 -4.45 11.91
CA TYR A 53 20.30 -5.57 12.84
C TYR A 53 20.52 -6.89 12.09
N THR A 54 20.84 -7.94 12.84
CA THR A 54 20.91 -9.30 12.31
C THR A 54 19.60 -10.02 12.63
N PRO A 55 18.84 -10.50 11.63
CA PRO A 55 17.58 -11.21 11.86
C PRO A 55 17.75 -12.43 12.76
N ASP A 56 16.96 -12.49 13.82
CA ASP A 56 16.88 -13.63 14.71
C ASP A 56 15.86 -14.68 14.20
N GLU A 57 15.56 -15.69 15.02
CA GLU A 57 14.63 -16.74 14.63
C GLU A 57 13.16 -16.27 14.64
N HIS A 58 12.80 -15.34 15.52
CA HIS A 58 11.47 -14.74 15.57
C HIS A 58 11.22 -13.85 14.34
N ASP A 59 12.24 -13.12 13.89
CA ASP A 59 12.17 -12.34 12.66
C ASP A 59 11.90 -13.22 11.43
N LYS A 60 12.61 -14.35 11.33
CA LYS A 60 12.42 -15.32 10.25
C LYS A 60 11.04 -15.96 10.31
N GLU A 61 10.56 -16.32 11.51
CA GLU A 61 9.22 -16.87 11.71
C GLU A 61 8.15 -15.87 11.24
N LEU A 62 8.24 -14.62 11.69
CA LEU A 62 7.30 -13.56 11.29
C LEU A 62 7.34 -13.33 9.77
N HIS A 63 8.53 -13.28 9.20
CA HIS A 63 8.73 -13.07 7.77
C HIS A 63 8.13 -14.22 6.93
N GLN A 64 8.35 -15.46 7.35
CA GLN A 64 7.78 -16.64 6.69
C GLN A 64 6.25 -16.66 6.83
N TRP A 65 5.73 -16.42 8.03
CA TRP A 65 4.29 -16.33 8.25
C TRP A 65 3.64 -15.25 7.38
N LEU A 66 4.25 -14.06 7.25
CA LEU A 66 3.72 -12.99 6.40
C LEU A 66 3.69 -13.40 4.93
N LYS A 67 4.69 -14.16 4.45
CA LYS A 67 4.69 -14.68 3.08
C LYS A 67 3.55 -15.67 2.85
N ASP A 68 3.38 -16.62 3.77
CA ASP A 68 2.36 -17.67 3.65
C ASP A 68 0.94 -17.09 3.80
N TRP A 69 0.77 -16.19 4.76
CA TRP A 69 -0.47 -15.44 4.97
C TRP A 69 -0.82 -14.61 3.73
N ARG A 70 0.14 -13.86 3.18
CA ARG A 70 -0.05 -13.07 1.97
C ARG A 70 -0.49 -13.94 0.78
N GLN A 71 0.13 -15.10 0.58
CA GLN A 71 -0.24 -16.03 -0.49
C GLN A 71 -1.69 -16.50 -0.32
N LYS A 72 -2.02 -17.01 0.86
CA LYS A 72 -3.36 -17.51 1.18
C LYS A 72 -4.43 -16.43 1.00
N THR A 73 -4.22 -15.25 1.56
CA THR A 73 -5.17 -14.13 1.44
C THR A 73 -5.31 -13.65 0.00
N SER A 74 -4.23 -13.69 -0.80
CA SER A 74 -4.33 -13.34 -2.23
C SER A 74 -5.18 -14.35 -3.01
N GLU A 75 -5.05 -15.64 -2.69
CA GLU A 75 -5.87 -16.69 -3.30
C GLU A 75 -7.33 -16.60 -2.87
N GLU A 76 -7.61 -16.25 -1.62
CA GLU A 76 -8.97 -16.05 -1.10
C GLU A 76 -9.66 -14.83 -1.71
N ASP A 77 -8.97 -13.69 -1.83
CA ASP A 77 -9.55 -12.43 -2.31
C ASP A 77 -9.69 -12.39 -3.85
N TYR A 78 -8.71 -12.93 -4.59
CA TYR A 78 -8.63 -12.76 -6.04
C TYR A 78 -8.68 -14.07 -6.84
N GLY A 79 -8.58 -15.22 -6.17
CA GLY A 79 -8.55 -16.53 -6.81
C GLY A 79 -7.19 -16.92 -7.39
N LEU A 80 -6.99 -18.23 -7.51
CA LEU A 80 -5.74 -18.82 -7.99
C LEU A 80 -5.28 -18.32 -9.38
N PRO A 81 -6.17 -18.13 -10.39
CA PRO A 81 -5.75 -17.62 -11.69
C PRO A 81 -5.12 -16.23 -11.60
N PHE A 82 -5.72 -15.32 -10.82
CA PHE A 82 -5.19 -13.97 -10.63
C PHE A 82 -3.80 -14.01 -10.01
N VAL A 83 -3.64 -14.79 -8.93
CA VAL A 83 -2.35 -14.93 -8.23
C VAL A 83 -1.26 -15.49 -9.15
N LYS A 84 -1.59 -16.45 -10.03
CA LYS A 84 -0.62 -16.98 -11.00
C LYS A 84 -0.17 -15.95 -12.05
N HIS A 85 -1.03 -15.01 -12.43
CA HIS A 85 -0.72 -14.01 -13.45
C HIS A 85 -0.09 -12.74 -12.89
N PHE A 86 -0.53 -12.29 -11.71
CA PHE A 86 -0.16 -11.00 -11.13
C PHE A 86 0.62 -11.10 -9.82
N GLY A 87 0.74 -12.30 -9.25
CA GLY A 87 1.37 -12.52 -7.96
C GLY A 87 0.56 -11.96 -6.78
N CYS A 88 1.22 -11.85 -5.63
CA CYS A 88 0.59 -11.51 -4.34
C CYS A 88 0.87 -10.08 -3.88
N SER A 89 1.52 -9.27 -4.73
CA SER A 89 1.93 -7.90 -4.42
C SER A 89 0.74 -6.96 -4.17
N ASN A 90 -0.46 -7.32 -4.66
CA ASN A 90 -1.70 -6.60 -4.41
C ASN A 90 -2.11 -6.63 -2.93
N ILE A 91 -1.83 -7.73 -2.21
CA ILE A 91 -2.03 -7.79 -0.76
C ILE A 91 -0.90 -7.07 -0.04
N MET A 92 0.35 -7.43 -0.31
CA MET A 92 1.51 -6.83 0.36
C MET A 92 2.76 -7.01 -0.51
N THR A 93 3.47 -5.93 -0.84
CA THR A 93 4.73 -6.04 -1.59
C THR A 93 5.84 -6.60 -0.69
N ASP A 94 6.89 -7.18 -1.29
CA ASP A 94 8.04 -7.67 -0.50
C ASP A 94 8.71 -6.54 0.30
N GLN A 95 8.77 -5.32 -0.26
CA GLN A 95 9.30 -4.15 0.45
C GLN A 95 8.49 -3.81 1.71
N VAL A 96 7.15 -3.84 1.61
CA VAL A 96 6.28 -3.60 2.78
C VAL A 96 6.46 -4.69 3.81
N LEU A 97 6.53 -5.96 3.37
CA LEU A 97 6.72 -7.11 4.24
C LEU A 97 8.04 -7.01 5.01
N SER A 98 9.17 -6.81 4.32
CA SER A 98 10.48 -6.66 4.96
C SER A 98 10.49 -5.51 5.95
N HIS A 99 9.90 -4.37 5.58
CA HIS A 99 9.85 -3.22 6.48
C HIS A 99 8.98 -3.47 7.73
N ILE A 100 7.90 -4.25 7.62
CA ILE A 100 7.11 -4.67 8.78
C ILE A 100 7.96 -5.51 9.72
N CYS A 101 8.74 -6.48 9.20
CA CYS A 101 9.67 -7.27 10.01
C CYS A 101 10.70 -6.37 10.70
N ASP A 102 11.34 -5.46 9.96
CA ASP A 102 12.36 -4.56 10.50
C ASP A 102 11.82 -3.66 11.63
N ALA A 103 10.60 -3.14 11.45
CA ALA A 103 9.94 -2.29 12.43
C ALA A 103 9.43 -3.10 13.64
N ALA A 104 8.96 -4.33 13.41
CA ALA A 104 8.52 -5.25 14.46
C ALA A 104 9.69 -5.66 15.37
N HIS A 105 10.85 -5.97 14.79
CA HIS A 105 12.09 -6.28 15.53
C HIS A 105 12.44 -5.19 16.55
N GLN A 106 12.26 -3.93 16.16
CA GLN A 106 12.55 -2.76 17.00
C GLN A 106 11.38 -2.35 17.91
N HIS A 107 10.34 -3.18 18.00
CA HIS A 107 9.11 -2.95 18.77
C HIS A 107 8.40 -1.63 18.40
N LEU A 108 8.53 -1.19 17.14
CA LEU A 108 7.92 0.05 16.66
C LEU A 108 6.43 -0.13 16.33
N ILE A 109 5.94 -1.37 16.25
CA ILE A 109 4.56 -1.70 15.88
C ILE A 109 3.84 -2.31 17.10
N THR A 110 2.98 -1.54 17.75
CA THR A 110 2.15 -2.01 18.88
C THR A 110 0.64 -1.99 18.56
N SER A 111 0.27 -1.20 17.56
CA SER A 111 -1.09 -0.93 17.11
C SER A 111 -1.19 -0.91 15.59
N THR A 112 -2.41 -0.97 15.07
CA THR A 112 -2.67 -0.79 13.63
C THR A 112 -2.29 0.61 13.14
N GLY A 113 -2.36 1.62 14.02
CA GLY A 113 -1.88 2.97 13.72
C GLY A 113 -0.37 3.01 13.50
N ASP A 114 0.41 2.31 14.34
CA ASP A 114 1.86 2.19 14.18
C ASP A 114 2.20 1.42 12.91
N LEU A 115 1.50 0.31 12.66
CA LEU A 115 1.67 -0.48 11.43
C LEU A 115 1.48 0.41 10.20
N PHE A 116 0.42 1.22 10.16
CA PHE A 116 0.18 2.15 9.06
C PHE A 116 1.27 3.23 8.99
N LYS A 117 1.67 3.81 10.12
CA LYS A 117 2.69 4.85 10.22
C LYS A 117 4.04 4.38 9.65
N GLU A 118 4.50 3.20 10.06
CA GLU A 118 5.80 2.66 9.69
C GLU A 118 5.77 2.09 8.26
N SER A 119 4.83 1.20 7.94
CA SER A 119 4.82 0.49 6.65
C SER A 119 4.19 1.27 5.49
N ARG A 120 3.31 2.23 5.77
CA ARG A 120 2.41 2.85 4.78
C ARG A 120 1.58 1.85 3.99
N TRP A 121 1.35 0.68 4.56
CA TRP A 121 0.59 -0.37 3.91
C TRP A 121 -0.89 0.00 3.78
N HIS A 122 -1.36 0.11 2.54
CA HIS A 122 -2.71 0.61 2.24
C HIS A 122 -3.83 -0.29 2.76
N LEU A 123 -3.59 -1.58 3.01
CA LEU A 123 -4.58 -2.51 3.56
C LEU A 123 -4.54 -2.61 5.10
N THR A 124 -3.84 -1.71 5.78
CA THR A 124 -3.78 -1.71 7.25
C THR A 124 -5.17 -1.65 7.91
N GLN A 125 -6.14 -0.97 7.29
CA GLN A 125 -7.51 -0.95 7.84
C GLN A 125 -8.21 -2.32 7.75
N LYS A 126 -7.95 -3.09 6.69
CA LYS A 126 -8.59 -4.39 6.45
C LYS A 126 -7.90 -5.52 7.20
N TYR A 127 -6.56 -5.53 7.17
CA TYR A 127 -5.75 -6.65 7.65
C TYR A 127 -4.74 -6.25 8.74
N GLY A 128 -4.74 -4.99 9.19
CA GLY A 128 -3.74 -4.55 10.15
C GLY A 128 -3.81 -5.29 11.47
N GLN A 129 -5.02 -5.61 11.93
CA GLN A 129 -5.21 -6.25 13.24
C GLN A 129 -4.57 -7.64 13.29
N ILE A 130 -4.83 -8.50 12.29
CA ILE A 130 -4.26 -9.85 12.24
C ILE A 130 -2.72 -9.83 12.14
N VAL A 131 -2.16 -8.85 11.42
CA VAL A 131 -0.70 -8.67 11.36
C VAL A 131 -0.13 -8.20 12.70
N VAL A 132 -0.77 -7.23 13.36
CA VAL A 132 -0.35 -6.74 14.68
C VAL A 132 -0.42 -7.84 15.74
N ASP A 133 -1.47 -8.66 15.73
CA ASP A 133 -1.62 -9.76 16.67
C ASP A 133 -0.54 -10.81 16.45
N LYS A 134 -0.21 -11.14 15.19
CA LYS A 134 0.90 -12.05 14.90
C LYS A 134 2.26 -11.48 15.32
N ILE A 135 2.49 -10.17 15.12
CA ILE A 135 3.73 -9.53 15.60
C ILE A 135 3.87 -9.70 17.12
N LYS A 136 2.80 -9.50 17.89
CA LYS A 136 2.81 -9.65 19.35
C LYS A 136 3.00 -11.10 19.80
N GLU A 137 2.52 -12.05 19.02
CA GLU A 137 2.68 -13.48 19.27
C GLU A 137 4.13 -13.94 19.03
N THR A 138 4.72 -13.50 17.93
CA THR A 138 6.03 -13.99 17.47
C THR A 138 7.20 -13.22 18.07
N ILE A 139 7.09 -11.88 18.20
CA ILE A 139 8.18 -11.05 18.71
C ILE A 139 8.02 -10.88 20.23
N PRO A 140 8.95 -11.42 21.04
CA PRO A 140 8.88 -11.29 22.49
C PRO A 140 8.98 -9.82 22.91
N ALA A 141 8.30 -9.44 24.00
CA ALA A 141 8.38 -8.08 24.52
C ALA A 141 9.82 -7.71 24.90
N ALA A 142 10.22 -6.46 24.63
CA ALA A 142 11.54 -5.96 25.00
C ALA A 142 11.84 -6.24 26.49
N PRO A 143 13.04 -6.74 26.83
CA PRO A 143 13.42 -6.89 28.22
C PRO A 143 13.39 -5.53 28.93
N PRO A 144 12.93 -5.47 30.19
CA PRO A 144 12.88 -4.22 30.94
C PRO A 144 14.28 -3.61 31.04
N PRO A 145 14.41 -2.27 30.99
CA PRO A 145 15.71 -1.62 31.11
C PRO A 145 16.35 -2.02 32.44
N SER A 146 17.54 -2.61 32.38
CA SER A 146 18.34 -2.92 33.56
C SER A 146 18.60 -1.63 34.32
N LYS A 147 18.23 -1.60 35.61
CA LYS A 147 18.45 -0.43 36.48
C LYS A 147 19.94 -0.07 36.45
N PRO A 148 20.32 1.23 36.41
CA PRO A 148 21.71 1.61 36.51
C PRO A 148 22.26 1.15 37.86
N THR A 149 23.28 0.30 37.84
CA THR A 149 24.10 -0.01 39.02
C THR A 149 24.87 1.25 39.38
N THR A 150 24.39 2.01 40.36
CA THR A 150 25.18 3.05 41.03
C THR A 150 26.32 2.36 41.77
N ILE A 151 27.56 2.65 41.37
CA ILE A 151 28.79 2.30 42.11
C ILE A 151 28.96 3.29 43.26
#